data_AF-A0A7X4JFW6-F1
#
_entry.id   AF-A0A7X4JFW6-F1
#
_cell.length_a   1.000
_cell.length_b   1.000
_cell.length_c   1.000
_cell.angle_alpha   90.00
_cell.angle_beta   90.00
_cell.angle_gamma   90.00
#
_symmetry.space_group_name_H-M   'P 1'
#
loop_
_entity.id
_entity.type
_entity.pdbx_description
1 polymer ?
#
loop_
_entity_poly.entity_id
_entity_poly.type
_entity_poly.pdbx_seq_one_letter_code
_entity_poly.pdbx_strand_id
1 'polypeptide(L)'
;MRPQGCEAELLRALAAMPFLDRLEMVAVTGWSRGPVYEAAARLEAEGFCASALHATDILPPSRRFYLTAKGLRRLADEEDVSSGELVRSRPLSAQWRRSLMERMDALAAVYHVAAVVANVEYPIAFRWYRAMPMDAAMTLPDGRTIGVVRQGLTADRSGFAKRIWRMRDEPTPGVVLMLMADHVRLRHARRLFSTTRIPALFAVEREAVLSKPGHRIWSPSAVGASLDLRYVLDRLEPGGELPVETEPQRADLPADVAIEGPDWDISDPMLPFMLKPAEKRALDSIADWPWIGLGELAGLMGVSPQRASQLVNPLEGFDLAVRPRDVGGRLAVTDRGLALLSRRDRTSVALARKRWSVSLEDADAPMEWRNVSGTRSRQLLRNMEHTASVHVFVGALAAQAPLLGWEVVQLDPPRRASRHFRHEGGMRSVNPDAFGVLKRGETTWPFFLEWERRAVRPSTMSQRLAPYLRYYSSHRPADDHGTQPAVLVVFDDEIAQTHFLRVAREEMRAEGATVPLWVSHKGAVEALGPLGRAWRVPGDWESPQAPTPL
;
A
#
# COMPACT_ATOMS: atom_id res chain seq x y z
N MET A 1 10.03 -38.10 18.25
CA MET A 1 10.66 -37.63 17.00
C MET A 1 12.09 -37.21 17.31
N ARG A 2 13.09 -37.66 16.54
CA ARG A 2 14.50 -37.30 16.80
C ARG A 2 14.77 -35.86 16.34
N PRO A 3 15.57 -35.06 17.08
CA PRO A 3 15.92 -33.69 16.70
C PRO A 3 16.46 -33.53 15.27
N GLN A 4 17.15 -34.54 14.76
CA GLN A 4 17.70 -34.57 13.40
C GLN A 4 16.63 -34.48 12.29
N GLY A 5 15.41 -34.98 12.53
CA GLY A 5 14.32 -34.88 11.54
C GLY A 5 13.83 -33.43 11.36
N CYS A 6 13.80 -32.67 12.45
CA CYS A 6 13.38 -31.27 12.43
C CYS A 6 14.36 -30.39 11.63
N GLU A 7 15.68 -30.64 11.73
CA GLU A 7 16.68 -29.86 10.96
C GLU A 7 16.52 -30.04 9.45
N ALA A 8 16.41 -31.29 8.98
CA ALA A 8 16.22 -31.60 7.56
C ALA A 8 14.93 -30.98 7.01
N GLU A 9 13.84 -31.05 7.78
CA GLU A 9 12.58 -30.40 7.40
C GLU A 9 12.66 -28.87 7.39
N LEU A 10 13.38 -28.24 8.31
CA LEU A 10 13.63 -26.80 8.28
C LEU A 10 14.47 -26.38 7.08
N LEU A 11 15.47 -27.16 6.68
CA LEU A 11 16.25 -26.88 5.47
C LEU A 11 15.36 -26.94 4.23
N ARG A 12 14.48 -27.95 4.11
CA ARG A 12 13.49 -28.05 3.02
C ARG A 12 12.50 -26.88 3.03
N ALA A 13 11.98 -26.51 4.20
CA ALA A 13 11.07 -25.38 4.35
C ALA A 13 11.73 -24.06 3.92
N LEU A 14 12.97 -23.81 4.35
CA LEU A 14 13.75 -22.62 3.95
C LEU A 14 14.14 -22.64 2.47
N ALA A 15 14.28 -23.83 1.87
CA ALA A 15 14.50 -23.96 0.44
C ALA A 15 13.27 -23.57 -0.39
N ALA A 16 12.09 -23.98 0.05
CA ALA A 16 10.82 -23.66 -0.60
C ALA A 16 10.36 -22.21 -0.31
N MET A 17 10.60 -21.75 0.92
CA MET A 17 10.18 -20.45 1.46
C MET A 17 11.37 -19.75 2.14
N PRO A 18 12.30 -19.14 1.38
CA PRO A 18 13.41 -18.39 1.97
C PRO A 18 12.89 -17.20 2.79
N PHE A 19 13.57 -16.86 3.89
CA PHE A 19 13.21 -15.76 4.81
C PHE A 19 11.99 -16.03 5.70
N LEU A 20 11.71 -17.29 6.04
CA LEU A 20 10.74 -17.60 7.10
C LEU A 20 11.23 -17.07 8.46
N ASP A 21 10.30 -16.60 9.29
CA ASP A 21 10.53 -16.48 10.74
C ASP A 21 10.24 -17.80 11.47
N ARG A 22 10.57 -17.88 12.77
CA ARG A 22 10.42 -19.12 13.54
C ARG A 22 8.97 -19.55 13.76
N LEU A 23 8.01 -18.63 13.83
CA LEU A 23 6.60 -18.96 14.00
C LEU A 23 5.99 -19.44 12.67
N GLU A 24 6.41 -18.85 11.57
CA GLU A 24 6.05 -19.31 10.23
C GLU A 24 6.63 -20.71 9.98
N MET A 25 7.90 -20.97 10.35
CA MET A 25 8.51 -22.31 10.32
C MET A 25 7.69 -23.34 11.10
N VAL A 26 7.27 -23.01 12.32
CA VAL A 26 6.41 -23.87 13.15
C VAL A 26 5.13 -24.26 12.40
N ALA A 27 4.46 -23.28 11.78
CA ALA A 27 3.22 -23.52 11.07
C ALA A 27 3.43 -24.38 9.81
N VAL A 28 4.42 -24.04 8.97
CA VAL A 28 4.61 -24.72 7.67
C VAL A 28 5.30 -26.08 7.77
N THR A 29 5.94 -26.38 8.90
CA THR A 29 6.57 -27.69 9.14
C THR A 29 5.76 -28.58 10.08
N GLY A 30 4.76 -28.05 10.79
CA GLY A 30 3.93 -28.83 11.73
C GLY A 30 4.64 -29.20 13.04
N TRP A 31 5.90 -28.81 13.22
CA TRP A 31 6.64 -29.04 14.46
C TRP A 31 6.22 -28.07 15.56
N SER A 32 6.39 -28.50 16.82
CA SER A 32 6.20 -27.60 17.95
C SER A 32 7.30 -26.54 18.06
N ARG A 33 7.04 -25.46 18.81
CA ARG A 33 7.94 -24.29 18.92
C ARG A 33 9.34 -24.65 19.44
N GLY A 34 9.46 -25.50 20.46
CA GLY A 34 10.75 -25.85 21.07
C GLY A 34 11.75 -26.44 20.06
N PRO A 35 11.42 -27.57 19.41
CA PRO A 35 12.25 -28.19 18.38
C PRO A 35 12.65 -27.25 17.24
N VAL A 36 11.71 -26.44 16.73
CA VAL A 36 12.01 -25.48 15.65
C VAL A 36 13.02 -24.42 16.09
N TYR A 37 12.86 -23.88 17.30
CA TYR A 37 13.75 -22.84 17.82
C TYR A 37 15.16 -23.39 18.06
N GLU A 38 15.26 -24.59 18.64
CA GLU A 38 16.53 -25.27 18.86
C GLU A 38 17.23 -25.63 17.54
N ALA A 39 16.50 -26.21 16.59
CA ALA A 39 17.03 -26.58 15.28
C ALA A 39 17.47 -25.35 14.48
N ALA A 40 16.67 -24.28 14.44
CA ALA A 40 17.06 -23.03 13.77
C ALA A 40 18.32 -22.40 14.38
N ALA A 41 18.44 -22.38 15.72
CA ALA A 41 19.63 -21.87 16.40
C ALA A 41 20.88 -22.71 16.09
N ARG A 42 20.75 -24.04 16.02
CA ARG A 42 21.85 -24.94 15.65
C ARG A 42 22.27 -24.78 14.20
N LEU A 43 21.32 -24.76 13.27
CA LEU A 43 21.58 -24.54 11.84
C LEU A 43 22.28 -23.18 11.61
N GLU A 44 21.92 -22.15 12.37
CA GLU A 44 22.58 -20.84 12.35
C GLU A 44 24.01 -20.91 12.91
N ALA A 45 24.21 -21.54 14.08
CA ALA A 45 25.53 -21.72 14.70
C ALA A 45 26.50 -22.54 13.83
N GLU A 46 25.98 -23.53 13.09
CA GLU A 46 26.75 -24.36 12.17
C GLU A 46 26.97 -23.69 10.80
N GLY A 47 26.38 -22.50 10.58
CA GLY A 47 26.49 -21.75 9.34
C GLY A 47 25.72 -22.36 8.16
N PHE A 48 24.73 -23.22 8.41
CA PHE A 48 23.84 -23.77 7.37
C PHE A 48 22.72 -22.81 7.00
N CYS A 49 22.27 -21.98 7.93
CA CYS A 49 21.44 -20.82 7.64
C CYS A 49 22.04 -19.55 8.23
N ALA A 50 21.61 -18.41 7.73
CA ALA A 50 21.86 -17.10 8.31
C ALA A 50 20.52 -16.41 8.56
N SER A 51 20.52 -15.35 9.37
CA SER A 51 19.31 -14.59 9.66
C SER A 51 19.51 -13.09 9.50
N ALA A 52 18.41 -12.39 9.23
CA ALA A 52 18.35 -10.95 9.14
C ALA A 52 17.20 -10.43 10.02
N LEU A 53 17.40 -9.32 10.73
CA LEU A 53 16.30 -8.65 11.42
C LEU A 53 15.45 -7.89 10.40
N HIS A 54 14.15 -8.14 10.41
CA HIS A 54 13.19 -7.45 9.55
C HIS A 54 11.97 -7.04 10.36
N ALA A 55 11.40 -5.90 10.02
CA ALA A 55 10.16 -5.41 10.60
C ALA A 55 9.36 -4.68 9.53
N THR A 56 8.02 -4.72 9.63
CA THR A 56 7.14 -3.89 8.80
C THR A 56 6.35 -2.95 9.70
N ASP A 57 5.52 -2.10 9.09
CA ASP A 57 4.53 -1.30 9.81
C ASP A 57 3.39 -2.13 10.42
N ILE A 58 3.15 -3.33 9.87
CA ILE A 58 2.11 -4.27 10.31
C ILE A 58 2.69 -5.31 11.28
N LEU A 59 3.89 -5.81 11.01
CA LEU A 59 4.50 -6.95 11.70
C LEU A 59 5.59 -6.51 12.67
N PRO A 60 5.63 -7.12 13.87
CA PRO A 60 6.71 -6.84 14.81
C PRO A 60 8.06 -7.26 14.23
N PRO A 61 9.17 -6.68 14.74
CA PRO A 61 10.50 -7.14 14.38
C PRO A 61 10.68 -8.64 14.60
N SER A 62 11.21 -9.33 13.59
CA SER A 62 11.41 -10.77 13.55
C SER A 62 12.76 -11.11 12.89
N ARG A 63 13.38 -12.20 13.32
CA ARG A 63 14.55 -12.76 12.61
C ARG A 63 14.05 -13.66 11.48
N ARG A 64 14.47 -13.34 10.26
CA ARG A 64 14.10 -14.01 9.02
C ARG A 64 15.28 -14.85 8.53
N PHE A 65 15.09 -16.15 8.39
CA PHE A 65 16.18 -17.10 8.13
C PHE A 65 16.27 -17.48 6.65
N TYR A 66 17.47 -17.68 6.14
CA TYR A 66 17.71 -18.13 4.77
C TYR A 66 18.90 -19.09 4.72
N LEU A 67 18.92 -19.98 3.73
CA LEU A 67 20.02 -20.94 3.56
C LEU A 67 21.30 -20.24 3.11
N THR A 68 22.43 -20.59 3.71
CA THR A 68 23.76 -20.21 3.19
C THR A 68 24.16 -21.12 2.02
N ALA A 69 25.25 -20.81 1.33
CA ALA A 69 25.82 -21.74 0.35
C ALA A 69 26.14 -23.12 0.97
N LYS A 70 26.58 -23.14 2.24
CA LYS A 70 26.84 -24.37 3.01
C LYS A 70 25.54 -25.15 3.27
N GLY A 71 24.46 -24.48 3.68
CA GLY A 71 23.16 -25.13 3.89
C GLY A 71 22.56 -25.70 2.61
N LEU A 72 22.72 -25.00 1.49
CA LEU A 72 22.28 -25.48 0.18
C LEU A 72 23.00 -26.76 -0.25
N ARG A 73 24.30 -26.88 0.02
CA ARG A 73 25.06 -28.12 -0.26
C ARG A 73 24.60 -29.27 0.62
N ARG A 74 24.45 -29.03 1.94
CA ARG A 74 23.91 -30.04 2.85
C ARG A 74 22.53 -30.56 2.39
N LEU A 75 21.62 -29.66 2.02
CA LEU A 75 20.29 -30.05 1.55
C LEU A 75 20.35 -30.80 0.21
N ALA A 76 21.24 -30.39 -0.69
CA ALA A 76 21.47 -31.09 -1.96
C ALA A 76 21.91 -32.53 -1.73
N ASP A 77 22.88 -32.73 -0.82
CA ASP A 77 23.35 -34.06 -0.43
C ASP A 77 22.24 -34.90 0.24
N GLU A 78 21.39 -34.29 1.09
CA GLU A 78 20.26 -34.95 1.74
C GLU A 78 19.13 -35.36 0.77
N GLU A 79 18.99 -34.65 -0.36
CA GLU A 79 17.97 -34.92 -1.38
C GLU A 79 18.52 -35.70 -2.60
N ASP A 80 19.81 -36.07 -2.58
CA ASP A 80 20.50 -36.74 -3.70
C ASP A 80 20.39 -35.98 -5.04
N VAL A 81 20.52 -34.65 -4.97
CA VAL A 81 20.48 -33.75 -6.13
C VAL A 81 21.67 -32.80 -6.11
N SER A 82 22.01 -32.19 -7.24
CA SER A 82 23.05 -31.15 -7.25
C SER A 82 22.54 -29.82 -6.68
N SER A 83 23.42 -29.02 -6.05
CA SER A 83 23.02 -27.68 -5.59
C SER A 83 22.53 -26.77 -6.74
N GLY A 84 23.04 -26.98 -7.96
CA GLY A 84 22.58 -26.25 -9.15
C GLY A 84 21.19 -26.66 -9.63
N GLU A 85 20.76 -27.89 -9.36
CA GLU A 85 19.39 -28.35 -9.60
C GLU A 85 18.41 -27.77 -8.57
N LEU A 86 18.78 -27.76 -7.28
CA LEU A 86 17.99 -27.08 -6.24
C LEU A 86 17.78 -25.61 -6.56
N VAL A 87 18.85 -24.91 -6.96
CA VAL A 87 18.81 -23.47 -7.23
C VAL A 87 17.99 -23.11 -8.48
N ARG A 88 17.83 -24.04 -9.43
CA ARG A 88 16.95 -23.87 -10.60
C ARG A 88 15.48 -24.17 -10.29
N SER A 89 15.23 -25.20 -9.51
CA SER A 89 13.87 -25.69 -9.19
C SER A 89 13.18 -24.92 -8.04
N ARG A 90 13.94 -24.20 -7.21
CA ARG A 90 13.45 -23.48 -6.02
C ARG A 90 13.87 -22.00 -6.04
N PRO A 91 13.24 -21.11 -5.24
CA PRO A 91 13.56 -19.68 -5.22
C PRO A 91 14.87 -19.37 -4.48
N LEU A 92 15.96 -20.08 -4.81
CA LEU A 92 17.24 -20.06 -4.08
C LEU A 92 18.39 -19.40 -4.85
N SER A 93 18.22 -19.12 -6.14
CA SER A 93 19.27 -18.45 -6.93
C SER A 93 19.59 -17.06 -6.41
N ALA A 94 20.79 -16.56 -6.72
CA ALA A 94 21.18 -15.17 -6.40
C ALA A 94 20.12 -14.15 -6.88
N GLN A 95 19.57 -14.36 -8.08
CA GLN A 95 18.51 -13.52 -8.63
C GLN A 95 17.21 -13.61 -7.81
N TRP A 96 16.80 -14.82 -7.44
CA TRP A 96 15.60 -15.02 -6.60
C TRP A 96 15.78 -14.40 -5.23
N ARG A 97 16.89 -14.67 -4.56
CA ARG A 97 17.24 -14.08 -3.26
C ARG A 97 17.15 -12.55 -3.32
N ARG A 98 17.79 -11.93 -4.30
CA ARG A 98 17.70 -10.49 -4.53
C ARG A 98 16.26 -10.02 -4.70
N SER A 99 15.48 -10.69 -5.55
CA SER A 99 14.08 -10.30 -5.79
C SER A 99 13.20 -10.46 -4.56
N LEU A 100 13.42 -11.47 -3.72
CA LEU A 100 12.68 -11.68 -2.48
C LEU A 100 13.08 -10.65 -1.43
N MET A 101 14.36 -10.31 -1.33
CA MET A 101 14.87 -9.27 -0.44
C MET A 101 14.30 -7.90 -0.80
N GLU A 102 14.31 -7.52 -2.08
CA GLU A 102 13.68 -6.29 -2.57
C GLU A 102 12.15 -6.24 -2.32
N ARG A 103 11.54 -7.39 -2.01
CA ARG A 103 10.11 -7.59 -1.72
C ARG A 103 9.84 -8.00 -0.27
N MET A 104 10.78 -7.83 0.66
CA MET A 104 10.70 -8.44 2.00
C MET A 104 9.40 -8.14 2.75
N ASP A 105 8.87 -6.91 2.66
CA ASP A 105 7.61 -6.54 3.33
C ASP A 105 6.41 -7.31 2.76
N ALA A 106 6.36 -7.46 1.43
CA ALA A 106 5.33 -8.25 0.75
C ALA A 106 5.49 -9.75 1.03
N LEU A 107 6.73 -10.23 1.06
CA LEU A 107 7.07 -11.62 1.39
C LEU A 107 6.59 -11.97 2.80
N ALA A 108 6.89 -11.13 3.79
CA ALA A 108 6.45 -11.34 5.17
C ALA A 108 4.92 -11.43 5.25
N ALA A 109 4.19 -10.51 4.61
CA ALA A 109 2.72 -10.57 4.59
C ALA A 109 2.18 -11.87 3.97
N VAL A 110 2.76 -12.32 2.85
CA VAL A 110 2.36 -13.57 2.18
C VAL A 110 2.69 -14.80 3.05
N TYR A 111 3.84 -14.82 3.72
CA TYR A 111 4.22 -15.92 4.61
C TYR A 111 3.37 -16.00 5.86
N HIS A 112 2.99 -14.88 6.46
CA HIS A 112 2.02 -14.90 7.55
C HIS A 112 0.68 -15.48 7.10
N VAL A 113 0.17 -15.11 5.92
CA VAL A 113 -1.06 -15.71 5.37
C VAL A 113 -0.87 -17.21 5.13
N ALA A 114 0.26 -17.63 4.57
CA ALA A 114 0.57 -19.05 4.36
C ALA A 114 0.65 -19.82 5.68
N ALA A 115 1.23 -19.24 6.74
CA ALA A 115 1.26 -19.82 8.07
C ALA A 115 -0.15 -19.94 8.67
N VAL A 116 -1.03 -18.97 8.46
CA VAL A 116 -2.44 -19.06 8.90
C VAL A 116 -3.18 -20.18 8.15
N VAL A 117 -2.94 -20.34 6.84
CA VAL A 117 -3.47 -21.48 6.05
C VAL A 117 -2.92 -22.81 6.58
N ALA A 118 -1.60 -22.91 6.81
CA ALA A 118 -0.95 -24.12 7.31
C ALA A 118 -1.45 -24.56 8.70
N ASN A 119 -1.91 -23.62 9.52
CA ASN A 119 -2.54 -23.91 10.81
C ASN A 119 -3.95 -24.51 10.70
N VAL A 120 -4.55 -24.48 9.51
CA VAL A 120 -5.85 -25.13 9.22
C VAL A 120 -5.63 -26.42 8.45
N GLU A 121 -4.81 -26.35 7.40
CA GLU A 121 -4.56 -27.44 6.46
C GLU A 121 -3.06 -27.71 6.40
N TYR A 122 -2.63 -28.93 6.71
CA TYR A 122 -1.21 -29.30 6.72
C TYR A 122 -1.02 -30.74 6.19
N PRO A 123 0.02 -31.00 5.38
CA PRO A 123 1.05 -30.07 4.88
C PRO A 123 0.56 -29.21 3.71
N ILE A 124 1.14 -28.01 3.56
CA ILE A 124 0.97 -27.20 2.34
C ILE A 124 2.21 -27.27 1.46
N ALA A 125 2.03 -27.35 0.15
CA ALA A 125 3.10 -27.10 -0.81
C ALA A 125 3.04 -25.63 -1.26
N PHE A 126 4.16 -24.91 -1.17
CA PHE A 126 4.22 -23.47 -1.46
C PHE A 126 5.07 -23.20 -2.72
N ARG A 127 4.64 -22.22 -3.54
CA ARG A 127 5.37 -21.77 -4.73
C ARG A 127 5.36 -20.24 -4.84
N TRP A 128 6.52 -19.64 -5.09
CA TRP A 128 6.68 -18.23 -5.46
C TRP A 128 6.59 -18.02 -6.97
N TYR A 129 6.11 -16.86 -7.39
CA TYR A 129 6.12 -16.43 -8.79
C TYR A 129 6.85 -15.11 -9.02
N ARG A 130 7.78 -15.11 -9.98
CA ARG A 130 8.60 -13.94 -10.35
C ARG A 130 7.86 -12.99 -11.27
N ALA A 131 7.18 -13.54 -12.28
CA ALA A 131 6.59 -12.86 -13.43
C ALA A 131 5.10 -13.17 -13.64
N MET A 132 4.55 -14.22 -13.02
CA MET A 132 3.12 -14.50 -13.09
C MET A 132 2.26 -13.35 -12.54
N PRO A 133 0.97 -13.29 -12.89
CA PRO A 133 0.07 -12.36 -12.25
C PRO A 133 -0.17 -12.61 -10.74
N MET A 134 0.21 -13.77 -10.20
CA MET A 134 0.13 -14.06 -8.76
C MET A 134 1.48 -13.80 -8.07
N ASP A 135 1.45 -13.56 -6.76
CA ASP A 135 2.65 -13.47 -5.92
C ASP A 135 3.13 -14.85 -5.54
N ALA A 136 2.22 -15.67 -5.02
CA ALA A 136 2.49 -17.03 -4.63
C ALA A 136 1.28 -17.93 -4.90
N ALA A 137 1.47 -19.23 -4.77
CA ALA A 137 0.41 -20.20 -4.67
C ALA A 137 0.71 -21.27 -3.61
N MET A 138 -0.36 -21.87 -3.10
CA MET A 138 -0.33 -22.97 -2.15
C MET A 138 -1.17 -24.13 -2.69
N THR A 139 -0.71 -25.36 -2.46
CA THR A 139 -1.49 -26.59 -2.67
C THR A 139 -1.75 -27.23 -1.33
N LEU A 140 -3.02 -27.54 -1.05
CA LEU A 140 -3.48 -28.18 0.18
C LEU A 140 -3.24 -29.71 0.11
N PRO A 141 -3.35 -30.45 1.23
CA PRO A 141 -3.10 -31.89 1.27
C PRO A 141 -3.94 -32.71 0.29
N ASP A 142 -5.14 -32.23 -0.03
CA ASP A 142 -6.11 -32.88 -0.94
C ASP A 142 -6.01 -32.38 -2.40
N GLY A 143 -4.99 -31.60 -2.73
CA GLY A 143 -4.74 -31.09 -4.08
C GLY A 143 -5.49 -29.81 -4.44
N ARG A 144 -6.35 -29.26 -3.56
CA ARG A 144 -6.95 -27.94 -3.79
C ARG A 144 -5.87 -26.86 -3.82
N THR A 145 -6.08 -25.82 -4.62
CA THR A 145 -5.06 -24.78 -4.86
C THR A 145 -5.54 -23.38 -4.51
N ILE A 146 -4.64 -22.59 -3.94
CA ILE A 146 -4.87 -21.20 -3.52
C ILE A 146 -3.83 -20.32 -4.19
N GLY A 147 -4.26 -19.28 -4.90
CA GLY A 147 -3.39 -18.20 -5.35
C GLY A 147 -3.38 -17.04 -4.35
N VAL A 148 -2.26 -16.33 -4.24
CA VAL A 148 -2.15 -15.11 -3.43
C VAL A 148 -1.73 -13.94 -4.32
N VAL A 149 -2.46 -12.84 -4.22
CA VAL A 149 -2.19 -11.59 -4.93
C VAL A 149 -2.21 -10.44 -3.94
N ARG A 150 -1.09 -9.74 -3.83
CA ARG A 150 -0.94 -8.53 -3.02
C ARG A 150 -0.97 -7.29 -3.91
N GLN A 151 -1.68 -6.26 -3.47
CA GLN A 151 -1.61 -4.91 -4.03
C GLN A 151 -1.09 -3.93 -2.97
N GLY A 152 0.19 -3.56 -3.09
CA GLY A 152 0.82 -2.58 -2.21
C GLY A 152 0.40 -1.12 -2.49
N LEU A 153 0.91 -0.20 -1.69
CA LEU A 153 0.54 1.22 -1.71
C LEU A 153 0.97 1.92 -3.00
N THR A 154 2.12 1.58 -3.58
CA THR A 154 2.58 2.25 -4.81
C THR A 154 2.00 1.67 -6.10
N ALA A 155 1.20 0.59 -5.99
CA ALA A 155 0.56 -0.03 -7.14
C ALA A 155 -0.45 0.90 -7.80
N ASP A 156 -0.14 1.33 -9.03
CA ASP A 156 -1.08 2.10 -9.83
C ASP A 156 -2.26 1.23 -10.28
N ARG A 157 -3.44 1.86 -10.40
CA ARG A 157 -4.69 1.17 -10.74
C ARG A 157 -4.62 0.45 -12.09
N SER A 158 -3.93 1.01 -13.07
CA SER A 158 -3.86 0.46 -14.42
C SER A 158 -2.97 -0.78 -14.50
N GLY A 159 -1.81 -0.75 -13.85
CA GLY A 159 -0.87 -1.86 -13.74
C GLY A 159 -1.48 -3.02 -12.98
N PHE A 160 -2.17 -2.71 -11.86
CA PHE A 160 -2.93 -3.72 -11.13
C PHE A 160 -4.07 -4.29 -11.97
N ALA A 161 -4.87 -3.47 -12.66
CA ALA A 161 -5.92 -3.96 -13.54
C ALA A 161 -5.35 -4.88 -14.64
N LYS A 162 -4.25 -4.50 -15.29
CA LYS A 162 -3.56 -5.36 -16.28
C LYS A 162 -3.13 -6.69 -15.69
N ARG A 163 -2.63 -6.68 -14.45
CA ARG A 163 -2.27 -7.90 -13.71
C ARG A 163 -3.50 -8.80 -13.52
N ILE A 164 -4.64 -8.25 -13.11
CA ILE A 164 -5.88 -9.01 -12.96
C ILE A 164 -6.43 -9.50 -14.31
N TRP A 165 -6.30 -8.71 -15.37
CA TRP A 165 -6.69 -9.15 -16.71
C TRP A 165 -5.88 -10.35 -17.16
N ARG A 166 -4.56 -10.35 -16.97
CA ARG A 166 -3.70 -11.50 -17.30
C ARG A 166 -4.05 -12.76 -16.51
N MET A 167 -4.61 -12.63 -15.30
CA MET A 167 -5.07 -13.81 -14.55
C MET A 167 -6.23 -14.55 -15.22
N ARG A 168 -7.01 -13.86 -16.07
CA ARG A 168 -8.18 -14.47 -16.73
C ARG A 168 -7.79 -15.48 -17.81
N ASP A 169 -6.58 -15.37 -18.34
CA ASP A 169 -6.09 -16.14 -19.47
C ASP A 169 -5.18 -17.32 -19.04
N GLU A 170 -4.91 -17.46 -17.75
CA GLU A 170 -3.97 -18.43 -17.17
C GLU A 170 -4.72 -19.53 -16.40
N PRO A 171 -4.11 -20.70 -16.15
CA PRO A 171 -4.64 -21.70 -15.25
C PRO A 171 -4.98 -21.09 -13.88
N THR A 172 -6.23 -21.26 -13.46
CA THR A 172 -6.76 -20.57 -12.28
C THR A 172 -6.69 -21.48 -11.06
N PRO A 173 -6.15 -21.01 -9.92
CA PRO A 173 -6.27 -21.72 -8.66
C PRO A 173 -7.75 -21.86 -8.28
N GLY A 174 -8.08 -22.78 -7.38
CA GLY A 174 -9.44 -22.96 -6.87
C GLY A 174 -9.98 -21.68 -6.22
N VAL A 175 -9.11 -20.89 -5.59
CA VAL A 175 -9.41 -19.53 -5.13
C VAL A 175 -8.20 -18.61 -5.20
N VAL A 176 -8.44 -17.31 -5.28
CA VAL A 176 -7.43 -16.27 -5.10
C VAL A 176 -7.69 -15.46 -3.83
N LEU A 177 -6.71 -15.43 -2.93
CA LEU A 177 -6.67 -14.52 -1.79
C LEU A 177 -6.02 -13.20 -2.20
N MET A 178 -6.79 -12.12 -2.08
CA MET A 178 -6.45 -10.76 -2.50
C MET A 178 -6.12 -9.91 -1.26
N LEU A 179 -4.85 -9.53 -1.10
CA LEU A 179 -4.35 -8.71 0.01
C LEU A 179 -4.20 -7.26 -0.42
N MET A 180 -5.07 -6.39 0.09
CA MET A 180 -5.17 -5.00 -0.36
C MET A 180 -4.65 -4.06 0.71
N ALA A 181 -3.82 -3.08 0.35
CA ALA A 181 -3.24 -2.17 1.34
C ALA A 181 -4.28 -1.36 2.14
N ASP A 182 -5.47 -1.11 1.57
CA ASP A 182 -6.56 -0.38 2.23
C ASP A 182 -7.94 -0.73 1.63
N HIS A 183 -9.01 -0.22 2.26
CA HIS A 183 -10.39 -0.46 1.84
C HIS A 183 -10.76 0.15 0.48
N VAL A 184 -10.09 1.22 0.02
CA VAL A 184 -10.36 1.80 -1.30
C VAL A 184 -9.83 0.90 -2.41
N ARG A 185 -8.60 0.40 -2.26
CA ARG A 185 -8.02 -0.61 -3.15
C ARG A 185 -8.82 -1.91 -3.10
N LEU A 186 -9.29 -2.32 -1.93
CA LEU A 186 -10.17 -3.47 -1.78
C LEU A 186 -11.47 -3.34 -2.58
N ARG A 187 -12.18 -2.21 -2.45
CA ARG A 187 -13.40 -1.96 -3.25
C ARG A 187 -13.12 -1.89 -4.74
N HIS A 188 -12.00 -1.28 -5.13
CA HIS A 188 -11.59 -1.25 -6.54
C HIS A 188 -11.30 -2.65 -7.09
N ALA A 189 -10.55 -3.47 -6.35
CA ALA A 189 -10.24 -4.84 -6.74
C ALA A 189 -11.51 -5.69 -6.85
N ARG A 190 -12.46 -5.60 -5.90
CA ARG A 190 -13.76 -6.29 -6.00
C ARG A 190 -14.51 -5.94 -7.28
N ARG A 191 -14.53 -4.67 -7.69
CA ARG A 191 -15.13 -4.24 -8.96
C ARG A 191 -14.42 -4.79 -10.19
N LEU A 192 -13.09 -4.92 -10.15
CA LEU A 192 -12.35 -5.53 -11.26
C LEU A 192 -12.63 -7.04 -11.36
N PHE A 193 -12.82 -7.70 -10.22
CA PHE A 193 -13.09 -9.13 -10.12
C PHE A 193 -14.56 -9.51 -10.29
N SER A 194 -15.51 -8.58 -10.15
CA SER A 194 -16.93 -8.89 -10.31
C SER A 194 -17.30 -9.39 -11.72
N THR A 195 -16.41 -9.20 -12.68
CA THR A 195 -16.56 -9.70 -14.07
C THR A 195 -15.68 -10.92 -14.36
N THR A 196 -14.94 -11.43 -13.37
CA THR A 196 -14.09 -12.62 -13.50
C THR A 196 -14.85 -13.86 -13.05
N ARG A 197 -14.52 -15.02 -13.63
CA ARG A 197 -15.02 -16.33 -13.15
C ARG A 197 -14.17 -16.93 -12.04
N ILE A 198 -13.04 -16.28 -11.70
CA ILE A 198 -12.09 -16.76 -10.71
C ILE A 198 -12.66 -16.48 -9.32
N PRO A 199 -12.89 -17.52 -8.48
CA PRO A 199 -13.27 -17.30 -7.10
C PRO A 199 -12.19 -16.47 -6.40
N ALA A 200 -12.58 -15.34 -5.81
CA ALA A 200 -11.66 -14.42 -5.16
C ALA A 200 -12.21 -13.92 -3.83
N LEU A 201 -11.34 -13.86 -2.84
CA LEU A 201 -11.61 -13.37 -1.50
C LEU A 201 -10.68 -12.22 -1.19
N PHE A 202 -11.22 -11.17 -0.59
CA PHE A 202 -10.55 -9.90 -0.39
C PHE A 202 -10.45 -9.60 1.09
N ALA A 203 -9.27 -9.16 1.52
CA ALA A 203 -9.05 -8.65 2.86
C ALA A 203 -8.11 -7.44 2.80
N VAL A 204 -8.22 -6.55 3.79
CA VAL A 204 -7.18 -5.56 4.01
C VAL A 204 -5.94 -6.29 4.53
N GLU A 205 -4.78 -6.01 3.96
CA GLU A 205 -3.52 -6.71 4.25
C GLU A 205 -3.23 -6.75 5.75
N ARG A 206 -3.37 -5.61 6.44
CA ARG A 206 -3.19 -5.52 7.89
C ARG A 206 -4.11 -6.46 8.66
N GLU A 207 -5.39 -6.54 8.27
CA GLU A 207 -6.36 -7.44 8.90
C GLU A 207 -5.99 -8.89 8.64
N ALA A 208 -5.62 -9.24 7.40
CA ALA A 208 -5.21 -10.59 7.01
C ALA A 208 -3.98 -11.08 7.75
N VAL A 209 -2.95 -10.24 7.83
CA VAL A 209 -1.68 -10.57 8.48
C VAL A 209 -1.83 -10.73 10.00
N LEU A 210 -2.70 -9.92 10.62
CA LEU A 210 -2.97 -10.00 12.07
C LEU A 210 -4.10 -10.99 12.42
N SER A 211 -4.66 -11.68 11.43
CA SER A 211 -5.79 -12.57 11.63
C SER A 211 -5.40 -13.91 12.26
N LYS A 212 -6.38 -14.53 12.92
CA LYS A 212 -6.37 -15.96 13.25
C LYS A 212 -7.34 -16.67 12.32
N PRO A 213 -7.25 -18.01 12.15
CA PRO A 213 -8.12 -18.75 11.23
C PRO A 213 -9.63 -18.51 11.41
N GLY A 214 -10.10 -18.26 12.64
CA GLY A 214 -11.51 -17.99 12.94
C GLY A 214 -11.96 -16.52 12.79
N HIS A 215 -11.08 -15.60 12.41
CA HIS A 215 -11.46 -14.20 12.22
C HIS A 215 -12.20 -14.01 10.89
N ARG A 216 -13.35 -13.33 10.93
CA ARG A 216 -14.20 -13.09 9.76
C ARG A 216 -13.79 -11.83 9.01
N ILE A 217 -12.74 -11.93 8.20
CA ILE A 217 -12.17 -10.79 7.46
C ILE A 217 -12.21 -10.98 5.93
N TRP A 218 -12.45 -12.20 5.44
CA TRP A 218 -12.39 -12.50 4.03
C TRP A 218 -13.74 -12.20 3.37
N SER A 219 -13.78 -11.19 2.51
CA SER A 219 -14.99 -10.79 1.81
C SER A 219 -15.00 -11.35 0.39
N PRO A 220 -16.10 -11.95 -0.11
CA PRO A 220 -16.21 -12.34 -1.51
C PRO A 220 -16.24 -11.14 -2.47
N SER A 221 -16.03 -11.39 -3.77
CA SER A 221 -16.15 -10.35 -4.82
C SER A 221 -17.56 -9.75 -4.85
N ALA A 222 -18.58 -10.60 -4.81
CA ALA A 222 -19.98 -10.21 -4.63
C ALA A 222 -20.23 -9.62 -3.24
N VAL A 223 -21.27 -8.79 -3.10
CA VAL A 223 -21.69 -8.28 -1.79
C VAL A 223 -22.11 -9.46 -0.92
N GLY A 224 -21.47 -9.62 0.24
CA GLY A 224 -21.66 -10.75 1.13
C GLY A 224 -20.98 -10.51 2.48
N ALA A 225 -21.36 -11.31 3.48
CA ALA A 225 -20.77 -11.25 4.80
C ALA A 225 -19.30 -11.68 4.77
N SER A 226 -18.48 -11.09 5.63
CA SER A 226 -17.11 -11.55 5.84
C SER A 226 -17.10 -12.99 6.35
N LEU A 227 -16.17 -13.77 5.83
CA LEU A 227 -15.96 -15.20 6.08
C LEU A 227 -14.68 -15.39 6.90
N ASP A 228 -14.66 -16.42 7.73
CA ASP A 228 -13.42 -16.91 8.33
C ASP A 228 -12.66 -17.82 7.35
N LEU A 229 -11.37 -18.00 7.60
CA LEU A 229 -10.52 -18.74 6.66
C LEU A 229 -10.86 -20.23 6.62
N ARG A 230 -11.28 -20.85 7.74
CA ARG A 230 -11.61 -22.28 7.75
C ARG A 230 -12.80 -22.57 6.84
N TYR A 231 -13.86 -21.78 6.99
CA TYR A 231 -15.04 -21.87 6.14
C TYR A 231 -14.71 -21.68 4.65
N VAL A 232 -13.80 -20.75 4.35
CA VAL A 232 -13.29 -20.54 3.00
C VAL A 232 -12.62 -21.80 2.48
N LEU A 233 -11.68 -22.36 3.26
CA LEU A 233 -10.92 -23.54 2.89
C LEU A 233 -11.85 -24.73 2.68
N ASP A 234 -12.77 -25.02 3.60
CA ASP A 234 -13.72 -26.15 3.54
C ASP A 234 -14.59 -26.17 2.26
N ARG A 235 -14.76 -25.03 1.59
CA ARG A 235 -15.60 -24.89 0.38
C ARG A 235 -14.81 -24.64 -0.90
N LEU A 236 -13.49 -24.79 -0.85
CA LEU A 236 -12.66 -24.70 -2.04
C LEU A 236 -12.93 -25.89 -2.95
N GLU A 237 -13.28 -25.59 -4.18
CA GLU A 237 -13.29 -26.58 -5.26
C GLU A 237 -11.83 -26.94 -5.64
N PRO A 238 -11.59 -28.16 -6.15
CA PRO A 238 -10.30 -28.50 -6.77
C PRO A 238 -9.97 -27.48 -7.87
N GLY A 239 -8.82 -26.82 -7.72
CA GLY A 239 -8.34 -25.87 -8.74
C GLY A 239 -7.68 -26.58 -9.91
N GLY A 240 -7.37 -25.82 -10.95
CA GLY A 240 -6.51 -26.31 -12.03
C GLY A 240 -5.06 -26.50 -11.56
N GLU A 241 -4.25 -27.16 -12.41
CA GLU A 241 -2.80 -27.22 -12.19
C GLU A 241 -2.22 -25.83 -12.09
N LEU A 242 -1.40 -25.62 -11.06
CA LEU A 242 -0.73 -24.34 -10.85
C LEU A 242 0.27 -24.09 -11.98
N PRO A 243 0.30 -22.87 -12.56
CA PRO A 243 1.21 -22.56 -13.65
C PRO A 243 2.67 -22.79 -13.22
N VAL A 244 3.49 -23.27 -14.15
CA VAL A 244 4.92 -23.47 -13.96
C VAL A 244 5.65 -22.37 -14.69
N GLU A 245 6.41 -21.54 -13.96
CA GLU A 245 7.26 -20.53 -14.60
C GLU A 245 8.43 -21.19 -15.31
N THR A 246 8.81 -20.63 -16.46
CA THR A 246 10.04 -21.04 -17.14
C THR A 246 11.23 -20.86 -16.22
N GLU A 247 12.02 -21.94 -16.07
CA GLU A 247 13.23 -21.92 -15.28
C GLU A 247 14.18 -20.80 -15.74
N PRO A 248 14.86 -20.11 -14.82
CA PRO A 248 15.85 -19.12 -15.20
C PRO A 248 17.02 -19.79 -15.93
N GLN A 249 17.40 -19.25 -17.09
CA GLN A 249 18.54 -19.75 -17.88
C GLN A 249 19.87 -19.72 -17.12
N ARG A 250 20.01 -18.81 -16.15
CA ARG A 250 21.17 -18.70 -15.26
C ARG A 250 20.69 -18.74 -13.82
N ALA A 251 21.26 -19.64 -13.03
CA ALA A 251 20.87 -19.87 -11.65
C ALA A 251 22.15 -20.00 -10.81
N ASP A 252 22.76 -18.86 -10.52
CA ASP A 252 23.98 -18.82 -9.73
C ASP A 252 23.68 -19.10 -8.26
N LEU A 253 24.61 -19.83 -7.61
CA LEU A 253 24.59 -19.98 -6.17
C LEU A 253 24.68 -18.59 -5.53
N PRO A 254 23.78 -18.27 -4.60
CA PRO A 254 23.81 -16.97 -3.96
C PRO A 254 25.06 -16.86 -3.08
N ALA A 255 25.74 -15.72 -3.16
CA ALA A 255 26.77 -15.38 -2.18
C ALA A 255 26.15 -15.31 -0.79
N ASP A 256 26.93 -15.69 0.22
CA ASP A 256 26.52 -15.48 1.61
C ASP A 256 26.44 -13.98 1.85
N VAL A 257 25.23 -13.51 2.19
CA VAL A 257 25.00 -12.11 2.53
C VAL A 257 25.57 -11.92 3.93
N ALA A 258 26.72 -11.26 4.04
CA ALA A 258 27.24 -10.84 5.34
C ALA A 258 26.39 -9.65 5.82
N ILE A 259 25.46 -9.90 6.75
CA ILE A 259 24.55 -8.90 7.34
C ILE A 259 25.17 -8.29 8.62
N GLU A 260 26.49 -8.41 8.82
CA GLU A 260 27.18 -7.82 9.97
C GLU A 260 28.47 -7.11 9.52
N GLY A 261 28.50 -5.76 9.64
CA GLY A 261 29.69 -4.93 9.38
C GLY A 261 29.37 -3.43 9.24
N PRO A 262 30.25 -2.51 9.68
CA PRO A 262 30.04 -1.06 9.55
C PRO A 262 30.30 -0.48 8.15
N ASP A 263 31.02 -1.21 7.28
CA ASP A 263 31.49 -0.74 5.97
C ASP A 263 30.66 -1.27 4.78
N TRP A 264 29.35 -1.42 4.93
CA TRP A 264 28.55 -1.93 3.81
C TRP A 264 28.50 -0.92 2.68
N ASP A 265 28.93 -1.34 1.49
CA ASP A 265 28.34 -0.81 0.27
C ASP A 265 26.86 -1.19 0.34
N ILE A 266 26.02 -0.21 0.70
CA ILE A 266 24.58 -0.38 0.93
C ILE A 266 23.96 -0.78 -0.40
N SER A 267 24.01 -2.06 -0.70
CA SER A 267 23.39 -2.60 -1.89
C SER A 267 21.88 -2.46 -1.76
N ASP A 268 21.22 -2.04 -2.84
CA ASP A 268 19.76 -1.85 -2.90
C ASP A 268 18.92 -2.98 -2.27
N PRO A 269 19.29 -4.28 -2.36
CA PRO A 269 18.47 -5.37 -1.82
C PRO A 269 18.41 -5.40 -0.28
N MET A 270 19.37 -4.79 0.42
CA MET A 270 19.42 -4.80 1.89
C MET A 270 18.53 -3.72 2.53
N LEU A 271 18.14 -2.69 1.78
CA LEU A 271 17.37 -1.55 2.29
C LEU A 271 16.12 -1.95 3.10
N PRO A 272 15.30 -2.96 2.69
CA PRO A 272 14.14 -3.38 3.48
C PRO A 272 14.46 -3.89 4.89
N PHE A 273 15.67 -4.38 5.14
CA PHE A 273 16.12 -4.83 6.46
C PHE A 273 16.71 -3.70 7.30
N MET A 274 17.27 -2.68 6.65
CA MET A 274 17.91 -1.55 7.33
C MET A 274 16.89 -0.52 7.84
N LEU A 275 15.76 -0.39 7.15
CA LEU A 275 14.72 0.58 7.50
C LEU A 275 13.84 0.08 8.65
N LYS A 276 13.69 0.92 9.67
CA LYS A 276 12.75 0.69 10.76
C LYS A 276 11.30 0.88 10.30
N PRO A 277 10.30 0.30 10.99
CA PRO A 277 8.89 0.46 10.64
C PRO A 277 8.45 1.93 10.51
N ALA A 278 8.91 2.81 11.40
CA ALA A 278 8.56 4.23 11.35
C ALA A 278 9.20 4.96 10.15
N GLU A 279 10.39 4.55 9.72
CA GLU A 279 11.08 5.11 8.55
C GLU A 279 10.39 4.66 7.26
N LYS A 280 9.97 3.38 7.19
CA LYS A 280 9.14 2.87 6.07
C LYS A 280 7.83 3.64 5.94
N ARG A 281 7.11 3.84 7.05
CA ARG A 281 5.88 4.65 7.07
C ARG A 281 6.11 6.10 6.65
N ALA A 282 7.22 6.72 7.08
CA ALA A 282 7.58 8.06 6.64
C ALA A 282 7.85 8.10 5.13
N LEU A 283 8.59 7.13 4.59
CA LEU A 283 8.86 7.00 3.15
C LEU A 283 7.56 6.81 2.34
N ASP A 284 6.64 5.96 2.82
CA ASP A 284 5.32 5.78 2.21
C ASP A 284 4.50 7.07 2.22
N SER A 285 4.57 7.84 3.32
CA SER A 285 3.87 9.11 3.46
C SER A 285 4.42 10.18 2.50
N ILE A 286 5.76 10.26 2.34
CA ILE A 286 6.41 11.15 1.36
C ILE A 286 6.06 10.71 -0.07
N ALA A 287 5.97 9.41 -0.32
CA ALA A 287 5.58 8.88 -1.63
C ALA A 287 4.14 9.23 -1.97
N ASP A 288 3.22 9.14 -1.00
CA ASP A 288 1.82 9.52 -1.13
C ASP A 288 1.60 11.02 -1.26
N TRP A 289 2.38 11.82 -0.54
CA TRP A 289 2.33 13.28 -0.57
C TRP A 289 3.66 13.87 -1.04
N PRO A 290 4.01 13.77 -2.34
CA PRO A 290 5.28 14.31 -2.85
C PRO A 290 5.34 15.83 -2.67
N TRP A 291 6.49 16.34 -2.24
CA TRP A 291 6.69 17.75 -1.88
C TRP A 291 5.97 18.19 -0.59
N ILE A 292 5.76 17.24 0.33
CA ILE A 292 5.27 17.54 1.68
C ILE A 292 6.33 18.25 2.51
N GLY A 293 5.94 19.23 3.32
CA GLY A 293 6.86 19.83 4.28
C GLY A 293 7.01 18.96 5.53
N LEU A 294 8.03 19.26 6.34
CA LEU A 294 8.33 18.44 7.51
C LEU A 294 7.24 18.52 8.59
N GLY A 295 6.62 19.70 8.76
CA GLY A 295 5.54 19.91 9.72
C GLY A 295 4.27 19.15 9.36
N GLU A 296 3.93 19.12 8.07
CA GLU A 296 2.78 18.37 7.57
C GLU A 296 3.02 16.86 7.66
N LEU A 297 4.24 16.39 7.35
CA LEU A 297 4.62 14.99 7.55
C LEU A 297 4.52 14.59 9.03
N ALA A 298 4.96 15.44 9.95
CA ALA A 298 4.80 15.23 11.38
C ALA A 298 3.33 15.06 11.79
N GLY A 299 2.45 15.92 11.27
CA GLY A 299 1.00 15.80 11.46
C GLY A 299 0.43 14.48 10.95
N LEU A 300 0.76 14.08 9.71
CA LEU A 300 0.32 12.80 9.13
C LEU A 300 0.82 11.58 9.92
N MET A 301 2.04 11.66 10.45
CA MET A 301 2.66 10.57 11.20
C MET A 301 2.25 10.55 12.69
N GLY A 302 1.54 11.57 13.17
CA GLY A 302 1.19 11.71 14.59
C GLY A 302 2.40 11.87 15.50
N VAL A 303 3.45 12.56 15.05
CA VAL A 303 4.70 12.77 15.80
C VAL A 303 5.09 14.25 15.84
N SER A 304 6.06 14.62 16.68
CA SER A 304 6.60 15.99 16.67
C SER A 304 7.42 16.29 15.41
N PRO A 305 7.57 17.56 14.99
CA PRO A 305 8.44 17.95 13.87
C PRO A 305 9.90 17.48 14.03
N GLN A 306 10.43 17.54 15.26
CA GLN A 306 11.76 17.03 15.56
C GLN A 306 11.85 15.51 15.32
N ARG A 307 10.84 14.75 15.75
CA ARG A 307 10.80 13.30 15.53
C ARG A 307 10.64 12.97 14.05
N ALA A 308 9.81 13.71 13.30
CA ALA A 308 9.72 13.55 11.85
C ALA A 308 11.09 13.79 11.18
N SER A 309 11.83 14.83 11.61
CA SER A 309 13.20 15.07 11.12
C SER A 309 14.11 13.86 11.36
N GLN A 310 14.09 13.32 12.58
CA GLN A 310 14.88 12.13 12.93
C GLN A 310 14.53 10.90 12.10
N LEU A 311 13.26 10.74 11.69
CA LEU A 311 12.82 9.64 10.82
C LEU A 311 13.23 9.84 9.36
N VAL A 312 13.35 11.10 8.91
CA VAL A 312 13.73 11.44 7.54
C VAL A 312 15.25 11.39 7.35
N ASN A 313 16.05 11.75 8.35
CA ASN A 313 17.51 11.78 8.22
C ASN A 313 18.12 10.44 7.72
N PRO A 314 17.72 9.25 8.21
CA PRO A 314 18.17 7.99 7.64
C PRO A 314 17.72 7.79 6.19
N LEU A 315 16.51 8.22 5.84
CA LEU A 315 16.00 8.13 4.46
C LEU A 315 16.82 9.02 3.51
N GLU A 316 17.24 10.21 3.94
CA GLU A 316 18.16 11.07 3.19
C GLU A 316 19.56 10.45 3.10
N GLY A 317 20.07 9.87 4.20
CA GLY A 317 21.37 9.18 4.23
C GLY A 317 21.45 7.95 3.32
N PHE A 318 20.33 7.26 3.10
CA PHE A 318 20.23 6.15 2.16
C PHE A 318 19.86 6.58 0.73
N ASP A 319 19.76 7.88 0.46
CA ASP A 319 19.27 8.43 -0.81
C ASP A 319 17.88 7.88 -1.20
N LEU A 320 16.95 7.78 -0.24
CA LEU A 320 15.56 7.36 -0.47
C LEU A 320 14.58 8.54 -0.49
N ALA A 321 14.95 9.62 0.18
CA ALA A 321 14.24 10.88 0.19
C ALA A 321 15.24 12.04 0.03
N VAL A 322 14.77 13.16 -0.50
CA VAL A 322 15.56 14.39 -0.65
C VAL A 322 14.75 15.59 -0.17
N ARG A 323 15.47 16.60 0.32
CA ARG A 323 14.91 17.87 0.80
C ARG A 323 15.61 19.07 0.14
N PRO A 324 15.27 19.40 -1.10
CA PRO A 324 15.94 20.46 -1.85
C PRO A 324 15.59 21.83 -1.27
N ARG A 325 16.58 22.70 -1.09
CA ARG A 325 16.41 24.04 -0.50
C ARG A 325 15.63 24.97 -1.42
N ASP A 326 15.83 24.87 -2.74
CA ASP A 326 15.20 25.72 -3.76
C ASP A 326 13.67 25.63 -3.77
N VAL A 327 13.11 24.53 -3.27
CA VAL A 327 11.66 24.30 -3.16
C VAL A 327 11.16 24.44 -1.72
N GLY A 328 11.87 25.20 -0.90
CA GLY A 328 11.49 25.49 0.49
C GLY A 328 11.72 24.33 1.47
N GLY A 329 12.65 23.43 1.17
CA GLY A 329 12.96 22.30 2.04
C GLY A 329 11.83 21.27 2.11
N ARG A 330 11.08 21.10 1.03
CA ARG A 330 10.02 20.10 0.90
C ARG A 330 10.59 18.73 0.56
N LEU A 331 9.96 17.69 1.08
CA LEU A 331 10.39 16.31 0.95
C LEU A 331 9.83 15.65 -0.29
N ALA A 332 10.68 14.93 -1.02
CA ALA A 332 10.26 14.08 -2.12
C ALA A 332 11.05 12.76 -2.11
N VAL A 333 10.49 11.73 -2.76
CA VAL A 333 11.15 10.43 -2.91
C VAL A 333 12.11 10.48 -4.09
N THR A 334 13.34 10.00 -3.89
CA THR A 334 14.39 9.93 -4.92
C THR A 334 14.14 8.78 -5.91
N ASP A 335 14.91 8.71 -6.99
CA ASP A 335 14.83 7.60 -7.96
C ASP A 335 15.16 6.22 -7.37
N ARG A 336 15.98 6.20 -6.33
CA ARG A 336 16.31 5.00 -5.56
C ARG A 336 15.18 4.63 -4.61
N GLY A 337 14.61 5.61 -3.89
CA GLY A 337 13.40 5.41 -3.07
C GLY A 337 12.21 4.92 -3.89
N LEU A 338 11.98 5.49 -5.09
CA LEU A 338 10.95 5.04 -6.03
C LEU A 338 11.19 3.60 -6.48
N ALA A 339 12.46 3.21 -6.73
CA ALA A 339 12.79 1.85 -7.10
C ALA A 339 12.53 0.86 -5.95
N LEU A 340 12.90 1.21 -4.72
CA LEU A 340 12.63 0.42 -3.52
C LEU A 340 11.13 0.17 -3.35
N LEU A 341 10.32 1.23 -3.33
CA LEU A 341 8.87 1.12 -3.16
C LEU A 341 8.20 0.35 -4.29
N SER A 342 8.65 0.59 -5.53
CA SER A 342 8.09 -0.09 -6.70
C SER A 342 8.40 -1.59 -6.69
N ARG A 343 9.63 -1.98 -6.33
CA ARG A 343 10.01 -3.39 -6.21
C ARG A 343 9.22 -4.06 -5.07
N ARG A 344 9.12 -3.42 -3.90
CA ARG A 344 8.33 -3.87 -2.74
C ARG A 344 6.89 -4.21 -3.12
N ASP A 345 6.25 -3.34 -3.92
CA ASP A 345 4.84 -3.47 -4.29
C ASP A 345 4.63 -4.14 -5.66
N ARG A 346 5.69 -4.69 -6.25
CA ARG A 346 5.69 -5.36 -7.57
C ARG A 346 5.10 -4.48 -8.69
N THR A 347 5.57 -3.24 -8.75
CA THR A 347 5.17 -2.25 -9.76
C THR A 347 6.35 -1.88 -10.66
N SER A 348 6.09 -1.14 -11.74
CA SER A 348 7.13 -0.76 -12.69
C SER A 348 7.96 0.41 -12.16
N VAL A 349 9.24 0.15 -11.85
CA VAL A 349 10.24 1.18 -11.49
C VAL A 349 10.32 2.27 -12.55
N ALA A 350 10.36 1.88 -13.84
CA ALA A 350 10.46 2.83 -14.95
C ALA A 350 9.23 3.77 -15.01
N LEU A 351 8.02 3.24 -14.80
CA LEU A 351 6.81 4.04 -14.78
C LEU A 351 6.74 4.95 -13.56
N ALA A 352 7.22 4.48 -12.40
CA ALA A 352 7.33 5.30 -11.20
C ALA A 352 8.29 6.48 -11.43
N ARG A 353 9.50 6.25 -11.95
CA ARG A 353 10.47 7.30 -12.28
C ARG A 353 9.93 8.28 -13.32
N LYS A 354 9.36 7.79 -14.43
CA LYS A 354 8.73 8.64 -15.46
C LYS A 354 7.70 9.62 -14.89
N ARG A 355 6.98 9.23 -13.84
CA ARG A 355 5.95 10.06 -13.20
C ARG A 355 6.52 10.94 -12.09
N TRP A 356 7.33 10.36 -11.20
CA TRP A 356 7.62 10.93 -9.89
C TRP A 356 9.09 11.27 -9.66
N SER A 357 9.98 10.96 -10.61
CA SER A 357 11.39 11.28 -10.46
C SER A 357 11.60 12.75 -10.12
N VAL A 358 12.53 12.98 -9.20
CA VAL A 358 13.03 14.30 -8.81
C VAL A 358 14.43 14.55 -9.32
N SER A 359 14.98 13.63 -10.12
CA SER A 359 16.26 13.82 -10.79
C SER A 359 16.19 14.99 -11.76
N LEU A 360 17.26 15.78 -11.76
CA LEU A 360 17.37 16.94 -12.62
C LEU A 360 17.61 16.53 -14.08
N GLU A 361 17.05 17.28 -15.03
CA GLU A 361 17.36 17.09 -16.46
C GLU A 361 18.74 17.69 -16.79
N ASP A 362 19.08 18.81 -16.15
CA ASP A 362 20.40 19.45 -16.13
C ASP A 362 20.87 19.54 -14.67
N ALA A 363 21.98 18.87 -14.36
CA ALA A 363 22.52 18.75 -12.99
C ALA A 363 23.07 20.07 -12.43
N ASP A 364 23.44 21.02 -13.31
CA ASP A 364 24.01 22.30 -12.93
C ASP A 364 22.95 23.40 -12.78
N ALA A 365 21.73 23.15 -13.28
CA ALA A 365 20.61 24.08 -13.18
C ALA A 365 19.86 23.94 -11.84
N PRO A 366 19.22 25.01 -11.34
CA PRO A 366 18.47 24.96 -10.08
C PRO A 366 17.30 23.98 -10.14
N MET A 367 16.85 23.51 -8.96
CA MET A 367 15.68 22.65 -8.91
C MET A 367 14.38 23.45 -9.08
N GLU A 368 13.92 23.56 -10.32
CA GLU A 368 12.63 24.13 -10.68
C GLU A 368 11.76 23.16 -11.47
N TRP A 369 10.47 23.48 -11.64
CA TRP A 369 9.50 22.59 -12.29
C TRP A 369 9.86 22.25 -13.74
N ARG A 370 10.72 23.02 -14.42
CA ARG A 370 11.18 22.71 -15.78
C ARG A 370 12.33 21.73 -15.78
N ASN A 371 13.17 21.75 -14.75
CA ASN A 371 14.41 20.99 -14.66
C ASN A 371 14.25 19.65 -13.93
N VAL A 372 13.04 19.11 -13.79
CA VAL A 372 12.80 17.82 -13.11
C VAL A 372 12.23 16.81 -14.11
N SER A 373 12.79 15.61 -14.17
CA SER A 373 12.41 14.65 -15.22
C SER A 373 10.97 14.10 -15.06
N GLY A 374 10.53 13.87 -13.82
CA GLY A 374 9.22 13.27 -13.50
C GLY A 374 8.03 14.13 -13.89
N THR A 375 7.18 13.64 -14.80
CA THR A 375 6.03 14.40 -15.36
C THR A 375 5.03 14.91 -14.31
N ARG A 376 4.72 14.11 -13.28
CA ARG A 376 3.83 14.51 -12.17
C ARG A 376 4.56 15.37 -11.15
N SER A 377 5.83 15.10 -10.88
CA SER A 377 6.66 15.95 -10.03
C SER A 377 6.74 17.38 -10.57
N ARG A 378 6.97 17.55 -11.88
CA ARG A 378 6.89 18.85 -12.56
C ARG A 378 5.53 19.52 -12.41
N GLN A 379 4.44 18.77 -12.58
CA GLN A 379 3.09 19.31 -12.45
C GLN A 379 2.82 19.83 -11.02
N LEU A 380 3.29 19.11 -9.99
CA LEU A 380 3.16 19.53 -8.60
C LEU A 380 4.03 20.77 -8.30
N LEU A 381 5.29 20.77 -8.73
CA LEU A 381 6.20 21.92 -8.58
C LEU A 381 5.65 23.18 -9.26
N ARG A 382 5.08 23.05 -10.47
CA ARG A 382 4.43 24.17 -11.19
C ARG A 382 3.24 24.75 -10.42
N ASN A 383 2.58 23.95 -9.59
CA ASN A 383 1.45 24.37 -8.75
C ASN A 383 1.80 24.23 -7.26
N MET A 384 3.04 24.58 -6.88
CA MET A 384 3.57 24.29 -5.55
C MET A 384 2.73 24.90 -4.43
N GLU A 385 2.28 26.14 -4.57
CA GLU A 385 1.49 26.81 -3.53
C GLU A 385 0.12 26.14 -3.31
N HIS A 386 -0.52 25.65 -4.39
CA HIS A 386 -1.75 24.85 -4.27
C HIS A 386 -1.45 23.53 -3.54
N THR A 387 -0.42 22.82 -3.99
CA THR A 387 0.02 21.54 -3.40
C THR A 387 0.36 21.70 -1.91
N ALA A 388 1.07 22.77 -1.57
CA ALA A 388 1.43 23.14 -0.21
C ALA A 388 0.20 23.37 0.66
N SER A 389 -0.80 24.09 0.16
CA SER A 389 -2.02 24.41 0.93
C SER A 389 -2.84 23.15 1.23
N VAL A 390 -2.94 22.23 0.26
CA VAL A 390 -3.53 20.90 0.46
C VAL A 390 -2.75 20.11 1.51
N HIS A 391 -1.42 20.12 1.46
CA HIS A 391 -0.57 19.44 2.47
C HIS A 391 -0.75 20.02 3.87
N VAL A 392 -0.78 21.34 4.00
CA VAL A 392 -1.02 22.03 5.29
C VAL A 392 -2.37 21.61 5.86
N PHE A 393 -3.41 21.59 5.03
CA PHE A 393 -4.74 21.13 5.44
C PHE A 393 -4.72 19.70 5.97
N VAL A 394 -4.18 18.74 5.22
CA VAL A 394 -4.21 17.31 5.63
C VAL A 394 -3.31 17.05 6.83
N GLY A 395 -2.17 17.73 6.93
CA GLY A 395 -1.29 17.65 8.09
C GLY A 395 -1.96 18.20 9.35
N ALA A 396 -2.62 19.36 9.26
CA ALA A 396 -3.38 19.94 10.36
C ALA A 396 -4.58 19.07 10.76
N LEU A 397 -5.31 18.52 9.79
CA LEU A 397 -6.42 17.59 10.04
C LEU A 397 -5.96 16.36 10.80
N ALA A 398 -4.86 15.73 10.34
CA ALA A 398 -4.31 14.54 10.99
C ALA A 398 -3.82 14.81 12.42
N ALA A 399 -3.24 15.99 12.67
CA ALA A 399 -2.82 16.40 14.01
C ALA A 399 -4.00 16.73 14.94
N GLN A 400 -5.06 17.38 14.43
CA GLN A 400 -6.20 17.81 15.24
C GLN A 400 -7.19 16.69 15.54
N ALA A 401 -7.37 15.73 14.62
CA ALA A 401 -8.39 14.69 14.77
C ALA A 401 -8.31 13.93 16.10
N PRO A 402 -7.16 13.37 16.53
CA PRO A 402 -7.06 12.65 17.79
C PRO A 402 -7.40 13.52 19.02
N LEU A 403 -7.03 14.81 18.98
CA LEU A 403 -7.30 15.76 20.07
C LEU A 403 -8.79 16.03 20.27
N LEU A 404 -9.58 15.85 19.21
CA LEU A 404 -11.03 16.04 19.19
C LEU A 404 -11.81 14.71 19.22
N GLY A 405 -11.13 13.60 19.54
CA GLY A 405 -11.75 12.27 19.62
C GLY A 405 -12.09 11.65 18.25
N TRP A 406 -11.48 12.14 17.18
CA TRP A 406 -11.58 11.59 15.84
C TRP A 406 -10.38 10.69 15.51
N GLU A 407 -10.67 9.59 14.84
CA GLU A 407 -9.68 8.75 14.19
C GLU A 407 -9.64 9.09 12.69
N VAL A 408 -8.43 9.28 12.15
CA VAL A 408 -8.22 9.39 10.71
C VAL A 408 -8.06 7.98 10.13
N VAL A 409 -9.17 7.42 9.64
CA VAL A 409 -9.19 6.06 9.07
C VAL A 409 -8.50 6.03 7.71
N GLN A 410 -8.64 7.10 6.93
CA GLN A 410 -8.06 7.18 5.60
C GLN A 410 -7.73 8.63 5.21
N LEU A 411 -6.57 8.84 4.60
CA LEU A 411 -6.22 10.05 3.86
C LEU A 411 -5.52 9.70 2.54
N ASP A 412 -6.17 10.09 1.45
CA ASP A 412 -5.75 9.83 0.08
C ASP A 412 -5.25 11.12 -0.59
N PRO A 413 -4.06 11.11 -1.21
CA PRO A 413 -3.60 12.17 -2.09
C PRO A 413 -4.41 12.21 -3.39
N PRO A 414 -4.28 13.28 -4.21
CA PRO A 414 -5.15 13.50 -5.37
C PRO A 414 -5.26 12.30 -6.31
N ARG A 415 -4.12 11.65 -6.59
CA ARG A 415 -4.03 10.47 -7.49
C ARG A 415 -4.84 9.25 -7.01
N ARG A 416 -5.09 9.13 -5.70
CA ARG A 416 -5.92 8.08 -5.09
C ARG A 416 -7.34 8.55 -4.84
N ALA A 417 -7.53 9.85 -4.64
CA ALA A 417 -8.81 10.47 -4.38
C ALA A 417 -9.72 10.51 -5.64
N SER A 418 -9.18 10.50 -6.86
CA SER A 418 -9.98 10.43 -8.10
C SER A 418 -10.98 9.27 -8.13
N ARG A 419 -12.20 9.53 -8.62
CA ARG A 419 -13.25 8.53 -8.85
C ARG A 419 -13.72 8.60 -10.30
N HIS A 420 -14.02 7.44 -10.88
CA HIS A 420 -14.53 7.31 -12.25
C HIS A 420 -15.91 6.66 -12.19
N PHE A 421 -16.85 7.19 -12.95
CA PHE A 421 -18.24 6.72 -12.95
C PHE A 421 -18.90 6.89 -14.32
N ARG A 422 -19.95 6.12 -14.57
CA ARG A 422 -20.78 6.32 -15.76
C ARG A 422 -21.94 7.26 -15.44
N HIS A 423 -22.19 8.21 -16.32
CA HIS A 423 -23.30 9.15 -16.25
C HIS A 423 -23.73 9.46 -17.69
N GLU A 424 -25.03 9.28 -18.00
CA GLU A 424 -25.60 9.44 -19.34
C GLU A 424 -24.83 8.66 -20.43
N GLY A 425 -24.50 7.39 -20.14
CA GLY A 425 -23.76 6.53 -21.07
C GLY A 425 -22.26 6.84 -21.21
N GLY A 426 -21.80 8.01 -20.77
CA GLY A 426 -20.39 8.42 -20.82
C GLY A 426 -19.61 8.06 -19.55
N MET A 427 -18.30 7.81 -19.69
CA MET A 427 -17.38 7.75 -18.55
C MET A 427 -17.01 9.17 -18.11
N ARG A 428 -17.21 9.47 -16.83
CA ARG A 428 -16.91 10.74 -16.17
C ARG A 428 -15.99 10.51 -14.98
N SER A 429 -15.45 11.58 -14.42
CA SER A 429 -14.59 11.52 -13.24
C SER A 429 -14.72 12.74 -12.35
N VAL A 430 -14.58 12.55 -11.04
CA VAL A 430 -14.23 13.61 -10.09
C VAL A 430 -12.75 13.46 -9.70
N ASN A 431 -12.04 14.58 -9.58
CA ASN A 431 -10.60 14.61 -9.32
C ASN A 431 -10.29 15.54 -8.14
N PRO A 432 -10.75 15.18 -6.93
CA PRO A 432 -10.47 15.93 -5.72
C PRO A 432 -8.97 16.05 -5.43
N ASP A 433 -8.60 17.12 -4.75
CA ASP A 433 -7.25 17.35 -4.24
C ASP A 433 -6.90 16.40 -3.09
N ALA A 434 -7.87 15.98 -2.30
CA ALA A 434 -7.70 14.90 -1.35
C ALA A 434 -9.03 14.18 -1.08
N PHE A 435 -8.94 12.97 -0.52
CA PHE A 435 -10.08 12.28 0.04
C PHE A 435 -9.74 11.81 1.45
N GLY A 436 -10.66 11.96 2.39
CA GLY A 436 -10.45 11.49 3.76
C GLY A 436 -11.67 10.77 4.33
N VAL A 437 -11.42 10.00 5.38
CA VAL A 437 -12.45 9.34 6.18
C VAL A 437 -12.10 9.53 7.65
N LEU A 438 -12.98 10.20 8.38
CA LEU A 438 -12.88 10.36 9.83
C LEU A 438 -13.86 9.42 10.52
N LYS A 439 -13.50 8.93 11.71
CA LYS A 439 -14.34 8.08 12.54
C LYS A 439 -14.39 8.56 13.98
N ARG A 440 -15.58 8.57 14.59
CA ARG A 440 -15.80 8.85 16.02
C ARG A 440 -16.91 7.93 16.53
N GLY A 441 -16.53 6.94 17.33
CA GLY A 441 -17.42 5.83 17.68
C GLY A 441 -17.82 5.04 16.43
N GLU A 442 -19.11 4.80 16.22
CA GLU A 442 -19.64 4.13 15.02
C GLU A 442 -19.83 5.08 13.83
N THR A 443 -19.77 6.40 14.07
CA THR A 443 -19.98 7.39 13.02
C THR A 443 -18.76 7.51 12.12
N THR A 444 -18.99 7.35 10.82
CA THR A 444 -17.96 7.52 9.78
C THR A 444 -18.33 8.71 8.89
N TRP A 445 -17.38 9.61 8.67
CA TRP A 445 -17.56 10.81 7.85
C TRP A 445 -16.52 10.87 6.71
N PRO A 446 -16.88 10.37 5.53
CA PRO A 446 -16.04 10.50 4.35
C PRO A 446 -16.16 11.93 3.76
N PHE A 447 -15.08 12.45 3.18
CA PHE A 447 -15.10 13.75 2.53
C PHE A 447 -14.11 13.83 1.36
N PHE A 448 -14.46 14.62 0.36
CA PHE A 448 -13.55 15.13 -0.68
C PHE A 448 -13.07 16.52 -0.30
N LEU A 449 -11.82 16.84 -0.62
CA LEU A 449 -11.25 18.17 -0.49
C LEU A 449 -10.98 18.75 -1.88
N GLU A 450 -11.39 20.00 -2.06
CA GLU A 450 -11.09 20.85 -3.21
C GLU A 450 -10.48 22.15 -2.68
N TRP A 451 -9.29 22.50 -3.14
CA TRP A 451 -8.65 23.78 -2.84
C TRP A 451 -8.74 24.68 -4.08
N GLU A 452 -9.51 25.76 -4.03
CA GLU A 452 -9.77 26.58 -5.21
C GLU A 452 -9.14 27.97 -5.10
N ARG A 453 -8.29 28.28 -6.09
CA ARG A 453 -7.49 29.51 -6.14
C ARG A 453 -7.88 30.47 -7.26
N ARG A 454 -8.53 29.95 -8.30
CA ARG A 454 -8.72 30.65 -9.59
C ARG A 454 -10.19 30.86 -9.95
N ALA A 455 -11.10 30.08 -9.38
CA ALA A 455 -12.52 30.23 -9.67
C ALA A 455 -13.11 31.46 -8.96
N VAL A 456 -12.94 32.63 -9.59
CA VAL A 456 -13.51 33.90 -9.11
C VAL A 456 -14.79 34.30 -9.86
N ARG A 457 -15.06 33.70 -11.02
CA ARG A 457 -16.23 33.99 -11.86
C ARG A 457 -17.33 32.95 -11.65
N PRO A 458 -18.62 33.33 -11.66
CA PRO A 458 -19.71 32.37 -11.52
C PRO A 458 -19.65 31.19 -12.51
N SER A 459 -19.29 31.45 -13.77
CA SER A 459 -19.18 30.38 -14.78
C SER A 459 -18.06 29.39 -14.48
N THR A 460 -16.91 29.83 -13.95
CA THR A 460 -15.83 28.93 -13.57
C THR A 460 -16.15 28.16 -12.29
N MET A 461 -16.85 28.78 -11.34
CA MET A 461 -17.39 28.12 -10.15
C MET A 461 -18.39 27.00 -10.50
N SER A 462 -19.34 27.29 -11.39
CA SER A 462 -20.30 26.30 -11.92
C SER A 462 -19.59 25.12 -12.59
N GLN A 463 -18.62 25.41 -13.47
CA GLN A 463 -17.81 24.37 -14.12
C GLN A 463 -17.04 23.48 -13.13
N ARG A 464 -16.59 24.02 -12.00
CA ARG A 464 -15.93 23.25 -10.93
C ARG A 464 -16.90 22.34 -10.18
N LEU A 465 -18.14 22.79 -9.97
CA LEU A 465 -19.16 22.02 -9.27
C LEU A 465 -19.81 20.93 -10.15
N ALA A 466 -19.90 21.15 -11.47
CA ALA A 466 -20.57 20.26 -12.41
C ALA A 466 -20.15 18.77 -12.36
N PRO A 467 -18.85 18.39 -12.19
CA PRO A 467 -18.46 17.00 -12.00
C PRO A 467 -19.08 16.36 -10.76
N TYR A 468 -19.22 17.12 -9.66
CA TYR A 468 -19.83 16.64 -8.42
C TYR A 468 -21.34 16.52 -8.58
N LEU A 469 -22.03 17.50 -9.19
CA LEU A 469 -23.48 17.39 -9.44
C LEU A 469 -23.81 16.11 -10.24
N ARG A 470 -23.01 15.79 -11.26
CA ARG A 470 -23.13 14.53 -12.01
C ARG A 470 -22.79 13.28 -11.19
N TYR A 471 -21.85 13.38 -10.27
CA TYR A 471 -21.48 12.27 -9.39
C TYR A 471 -22.59 11.97 -8.37
N TYR A 472 -23.12 13.01 -7.71
CA TYR A 472 -24.17 12.90 -6.69
C TYR A 472 -25.58 12.68 -7.24
N SER A 473 -25.85 13.00 -8.51
CA SER A 473 -27.06 12.56 -9.20
C SER A 473 -27.09 11.06 -9.51
N SER A 474 -25.98 10.33 -9.28
CA SER A 474 -25.92 8.88 -9.39
C SER A 474 -25.87 8.20 -8.01
N HIS A 475 -26.10 6.89 -7.95
CA HIS A 475 -25.92 6.11 -6.72
C HIS A 475 -24.44 5.89 -6.32
N ARG A 476 -23.51 6.32 -7.16
CA ARG A 476 -22.06 6.03 -7.02
C ARG A 476 -21.42 6.52 -5.74
N PRO A 477 -21.75 7.70 -5.16
CA PRO A 477 -21.11 8.13 -3.93
C PRO A 477 -21.37 7.14 -2.78
N ALA A 478 -22.58 6.60 -2.66
CA ALA A 478 -22.89 5.59 -1.65
C ALA A 478 -22.22 4.25 -1.97
N ASP A 479 -22.24 3.80 -3.22
CA ASP A 479 -21.57 2.54 -3.63
C ASP A 479 -20.05 2.57 -3.37
N ASP A 480 -19.40 3.69 -3.71
CA ASP A 480 -17.95 3.83 -3.64
C ASP A 480 -17.46 4.03 -2.21
N HIS A 481 -18.31 4.56 -1.30
CA HIS A 481 -17.88 5.02 0.02
C HIS A 481 -18.65 4.41 1.20
N GLY A 482 -19.81 3.78 0.98
CA GLY A 482 -20.73 3.27 2.01
C GLY A 482 -21.71 4.35 2.51
N THR A 483 -21.23 5.59 2.61
CA THR A 483 -22.03 6.79 2.85
C THR A 483 -21.63 7.88 1.86
N GLN A 484 -22.52 8.82 1.57
CA GLN A 484 -22.19 9.92 0.67
C GLN A 484 -21.10 10.81 1.29
N PRO A 485 -19.94 11.00 0.63
CA PRO A 485 -18.93 11.91 1.13
C PRO A 485 -19.45 13.36 1.18
N ALA A 486 -18.91 14.15 2.10
CA ALA A 486 -19.00 15.59 2.00
C ALA A 486 -18.05 16.11 0.90
N VAL A 487 -18.33 17.29 0.34
CA VAL A 487 -17.38 18.03 -0.50
C VAL A 487 -16.95 19.25 0.29
N LEU A 488 -15.68 19.29 0.69
CA LEU A 488 -15.05 20.40 1.38
C LEU A 488 -14.37 21.27 0.33
N VAL A 489 -14.77 22.52 0.20
CA VAL A 489 -14.17 23.48 -0.73
C VAL A 489 -13.53 24.60 0.06
N VAL A 490 -12.23 24.84 -0.14
CA VAL A 490 -11.50 25.93 0.51
C VAL A 490 -11.06 26.93 -0.54
N PHE A 491 -11.52 28.18 -0.41
CA PHE A 491 -11.08 29.30 -1.27
C PHE A 491 -9.89 30.03 -0.66
N ASP A 492 -9.13 30.77 -1.47
CA ASP A 492 -8.07 31.63 -0.95
C ASP A 492 -8.63 32.81 -0.11
N ASP A 493 -9.84 33.32 -0.42
CA ASP A 493 -10.49 34.44 0.27
C ASP A 493 -12.00 34.25 0.55
N GLU A 494 -12.53 35.07 1.48
CA GLU A 494 -13.92 35.02 1.96
C GLU A 494 -14.96 35.48 0.91
N ILE A 495 -14.57 36.40 0.02
CA ILE A 495 -15.47 36.93 -1.01
C ILE A 495 -15.77 35.83 -2.02
N ALA A 496 -14.75 35.10 -2.48
CA ALA A 496 -14.89 33.96 -3.37
C ALA A 496 -15.73 32.84 -2.74
N GLN A 497 -15.50 32.52 -1.45
CA GLN A 497 -16.34 31.58 -0.69
C GLN A 497 -17.82 31.99 -0.72
N THR A 498 -18.13 33.25 -0.43
CA THR A 498 -19.50 33.75 -0.39
C THR A 498 -20.17 33.69 -1.77
N HIS A 499 -19.45 34.06 -2.83
CA HIS A 499 -19.95 33.94 -4.20
C HIS A 499 -20.19 32.49 -4.61
N PHE A 500 -19.28 31.58 -4.25
CA PHE A 500 -19.42 30.16 -4.57
C PHE A 500 -20.64 29.53 -3.90
N LEU A 501 -20.94 29.87 -2.63
CA LEU A 501 -22.14 29.39 -1.95
C LEU A 501 -23.43 29.75 -2.69
N ARG A 502 -23.51 30.98 -3.26
CA ARG A 502 -24.66 31.41 -4.08
C ARG A 502 -24.76 30.58 -5.36
N VAL A 503 -23.66 30.48 -6.11
CA VAL A 503 -23.61 29.72 -7.37
C VAL A 503 -23.97 28.25 -7.11
N ALA A 504 -23.39 27.64 -6.06
CA ALA A 504 -23.64 26.25 -5.73
C ALA A 504 -25.12 25.99 -5.41
N ARG A 505 -25.79 26.90 -4.71
CA ARG A 505 -27.23 26.79 -4.44
C ARG A 505 -28.05 26.85 -5.72
N GLU A 506 -27.73 27.78 -6.62
CA GLU A 506 -28.43 27.93 -7.91
C GLU A 506 -28.25 26.68 -8.79
N GLU A 507 -27.02 26.18 -8.91
CA GLU A 507 -26.67 25.00 -9.70
C GLU A 507 -27.27 23.70 -9.13
N MET A 508 -27.25 23.50 -7.80
CA MET A 508 -27.90 22.35 -7.17
C MET A 508 -29.41 22.35 -7.42
N ARG A 509 -30.04 23.53 -7.40
CA ARG A 509 -31.47 23.67 -7.70
C ARG A 509 -31.78 23.39 -9.17
N ALA A 510 -30.92 23.87 -10.08
CA ALA A 510 -31.08 23.69 -11.51
C ALA A 510 -30.94 22.21 -11.92
N GLU A 511 -29.94 21.51 -11.37
CA GLU A 511 -29.67 20.10 -11.67
C GLU A 511 -30.55 19.13 -10.86
N GLY A 512 -31.30 19.61 -9.87
CA GLY A 512 -32.08 18.76 -8.97
C GLY A 512 -31.22 17.79 -8.14
N ALA A 513 -29.94 18.13 -7.93
CA ALA A 513 -28.97 17.29 -7.24
C ALA A 513 -28.54 17.96 -5.92
N THR A 514 -28.49 17.19 -4.84
CA THR A 514 -27.98 17.66 -3.55
C THR A 514 -26.56 17.16 -3.34
N VAL A 515 -25.61 18.08 -3.15
CA VAL A 515 -24.23 17.75 -2.77
C VAL A 515 -24.05 18.16 -1.30
N PRO A 516 -23.57 17.26 -0.41
CA PRO A 516 -23.24 17.62 0.98
C PRO A 516 -22.01 18.54 1.01
N LEU A 517 -22.22 19.82 0.71
CA LEU A 517 -21.18 20.80 0.42
C LEU A 517 -20.89 21.69 1.63
N TRP A 518 -19.62 21.77 1.99
CA TRP A 518 -19.10 22.66 3.03
C TRP A 518 -18.02 23.54 2.42
N VAL A 519 -18.11 24.85 2.62
CA VAL A 519 -17.23 25.82 1.99
C VAL A 519 -16.55 26.64 3.06
N SER A 520 -15.24 26.79 2.96
CA SER A 520 -14.42 27.65 3.82
C SER A 520 -13.51 28.54 2.98
N HIS A 521 -12.72 29.37 3.64
CA HIS A 521 -11.59 30.07 3.04
C HIS A 521 -10.34 29.85 3.88
N LYS A 522 -9.17 30.01 3.26
CA LYS A 522 -7.85 29.69 3.82
C LYS A 522 -7.66 30.28 5.21
N GLY A 523 -7.90 31.59 5.37
CA GLY A 523 -7.72 32.29 6.64
C GLY A 523 -8.56 31.71 7.80
N ALA A 524 -9.81 31.32 7.54
CA ALA A 524 -10.66 30.70 8.57
C ALA A 524 -10.18 29.29 8.94
N VAL A 525 -9.78 28.48 7.94
CA VAL A 525 -9.24 27.14 8.19
C VAL A 525 -7.91 27.19 8.96
N GLU A 526 -7.04 28.16 8.64
CA GLU A 526 -5.77 28.35 9.34
C GLU A 526 -5.99 28.81 10.80
N ALA A 527 -6.95 29.70 11.04
CA ALA A 527 -7.24 30.23 12.37
C ALA A 527 -7.99 29.24 13.28
N LEU A 528 -8.97 28.52 12.72
CA LEU A 528 -9.90 27.67 13.50
C LEU A 528 -9.60 26.18 13.36
N GLY A 529 -8.79 25.78 12.38
CA GLY A 529 -8.47 24.39 12.07
C GLY A 529 -9.46 23.72 11.12
N PRO A 530 -9.05 22.63 10.43
CA PRO A 530 -9.93 21.84 9.56
C PRO A 530 -11.16 21.25 10.24
N LEU A 531 -11.11 21.00 11.55
CA LEU A 531 -12.25 20.48 12.33
C LEU A 531 -12.95 21.55 13.18
N GLY A 532 -12.55 22.82 13.03
CA GLY A 532 -13.17 23.94 13.71
C GLY A 532 -14.44 24.42 13.02
N ARG A 533 -14.97 25.55 13.52
CA ARG A 533 -16.17 26.23 12.95
C ARG A 533 -15.84 27.08 11.72
N ALA A 534 -14.88 26.66 10.90
CA ALA A 534 -14.44 27.39 9.71
C ALA A 534 -15.39 27.27 8.51
N TRP A 535 -16.39 26.39 8.59
CA TRP A 535 -17.14 25.94 7.44
C TRP A 535 -18.56 26.48 7.40
N ARG A 536 -19.06 26.74 6.19
CA ARG A 536 -20.42 27.22 5.91
C ARG A 536 -21.09 26.28 4.90
N VAL A 537 -22.40 26.08 5.00
CA VAL A 537 -23.16 25.32 3.98
C VAL A 537 -24.05 26.23 3.12
N PRO A 538 -24.43 25.83 1.90
CA PRO A 538 -25.36 26.60 1.07
C PRO A 538 -26.72 26.79 1.77
N GLY A 539 -27.02 28.00 2.23
CA GLY A 539 -28.28 28.32 2.92
C GLY A 539 -28.12 29.07 4.25
N ASP A 540 -26.93 29.04 4.87
CA ASP A 540 -26.66 29.61 6.20
C ASP A 540 -26.36 31.12 6.23
N TRP A 541 -27.04 31.92 5.42
CA TRP A 541 -26.74 33.37 5.32
C TRP A 541 -27.45 34.21 6.39
N GLU A 542 -28.50 33.68 7.03
CA GLU A 542 -29.32 34.42 8.01
C GLU A 542 -29.01 34.08 9.47
N SER A 543 -28.20 33.06 9.75
CA SER A 543 -27.82 32.71 11.13
C SER A 543 -26.31 32.45 11.24
N PRO A 544 -25.54 33.28 11.96
CA PRO A 544 -24.11 33.06 12.18
C PRO A 544 -23.81 31.85 13.07
N GLN A 545 -24.81 31.09 13.50
CA GLN A 545 -24.61 29.77 14.09
C GLN A 545 -24.31 28.77 12.96
N ALA A 546 -23.06 28.80 12.48
CA ALA A 546 -22.56 27.79 11.55
C ALA A 546 -22.82 26.39 12.15
N PRO A 547 -23.33 25.44 11.36
CA PRO A 547 -23.34 24.06 11.79
C PRO A 547 -21.89 23.69 12.12
N THR A 548 -21.67 23.14 13.31
CA THR A 548 -20.36 22.57 13.61
C THR A 548 -20.21 21.41 12.63
N PRO A 549 -19.10 21.30 11.88
CA PRO A 549 -18.96 20.25 10.88
C PRO A 549 -19.22 18.87 11.39
N LEU A 550 -19.20 18.65 12.72
CA LEU A 550 -19.62 17.48 13.48
C LEU A 550 -19.62 17.75 14.99
#